data_AF-A0A2D7GZ83-F1
#
_entry.id   AF-A0A2D7GZ83-F1
#
_cell.length_a   1.000
_cell.length_b   1.000
_cell.length_c   1.000
_cell.angle_alpha   90.00
_cell.angle_beta   90.00
_cell.angle_gamma   90.00
#
_symmetry.space_group_name_H-M   'P 1'
#
loop_
_entity.id
_entity.type
_entity.pdbx_description
1 polymer ?
#
loop_
_entity_poly.entity_id
_entity_poly.type
_entity_poly.pdbx_seq_one_letter_code
_entity_poly.pdbx_strand_id
1 'polypeptide(L)'
;MGKTLSSIAHLLTAVSMFACVSQVSASKQADRTNAALRQLHNATSNQRSGQHLLNLSALRSLRDTNLRPFFSQFTQHPDWTVQVHAVLGIAELSEEQSIDPWLVQQIAPTAREHLIAQALDDGLIKKEQMQALLKWPQLEDAPKLLLLTDLHAMGGDDAVVDQAIVRDLAKSTDLTVAMFAALLSKNQESIDRTTKYLRRATSTNRDNALLRTTQLIRQYNFKSASPWLVSLLEDGSVALTPNQRYWTLYTLLTVDSASGLEIWNREVATEPTRIDQVRYLMIVLEAGITPTVEMRERLHIDLSDQLLGNLFMAGLLNGLKEKATEEDIASLTALAQQGHRASTDWAFRLAEEVLTEEQALPFYETLSTVEEQATGRRKEVAIRAFTRLIELAPESAWVILEDAKDDSEQQELLLLAMLQLADDDAIEQATKLRRIGVNKADVLALLLIARSSSPLQKNDQEYLGIIAAGGGHLGPALETQAAWLYLKRMGLADKALAAVSTP
;
A
#
# COMPACT_ATOMS: atom_id res chain seq x y z
N MET A 1 61.79 -44.95 -16.91
CA MET A 1 62.76 -45.39 -15.88
C MET A 1 62.01 -45.35 -14.55
N GLY A 2 61.35 -46.44 -14.14
CA GLY A 2 61.82 -47.43 -13.15
C GLY A 2 60.91 -47.29 -11.91
N LYS A 3 59.99 -48.22 -11.60
CA LYS A 3 60.16 -49.47 -10.81
C LYS A 3 61.02 -49.23 -9.55
N THR A 4 60.73 -49.62 -8.30
CA THR A 4 59.70 -50.44 -7.62
C THR A 4 60.10 -50.47 -6.12
N LEU A 5 59.12 -50.54 -5.21
CA LEU A 5 59.03 -51.37 -3.97
C LEU A 5 60.21 -51.47 -2.96
N SER A 6 59.89 -51.19 -1.68
CA SER A 6 60.17 -52.02 -0.46
C SER A 6 59.53 -51.29 0.75
N SER A 7 58.46 -51.69 1.44
CA SER A 7 58.00 -52.95 2.08
C SER A 7 58.56 -53.22 3.48
N ILE A 8 57.64 -53.63 4.38
CA ILE A 8 57.78 -54.33 5.68
C ILE A 8 57.93 -53.43 6.93
N ALA A 9 57.25 -53.59 8.07
CA ALA A 9 56.01 -54.25 8.52
C ALA A 9 55.88 -54.00 10.04
N HIS A 10 54.68 -53.66 10.53
CA HIS A 10 54.00 -54.21 11.73
C HIS A 10 54.68 -54.05 13.13
N LEU A 11 54.03 -53.81 14.27
CA LEU A 11 52.69 -54.15 14.78
C LEU A 11 52.48 -53.44 16.16
N LEU A 12 51.24 -53.47 16.67
CA LEU A 12 50.75 -53.25 18.06
C LEU A 12 50.26 -51.83 18.43
N THR A 13 48.96 -51.55 18.26
CA THR A 13 47.84 -51.72 19.23
C THR A 13 47.86 -50.73 20.39
N ALA A 14 46.88 -49.82 20.44
CA ALA A 14 45.72 -49.92 21.34
C ALA A 14 45.02 -48.55 21.51
N VAL A 15 43.71 -48.56 21.24
CA VAL A 15 42.66 -47.82 21.95
C VAL A 15 42.87 -46.33 22.17
N SER A 16 42.22 -45.53 21.32
CA SER A 16 41.43 -44.36 21.76
C SER A 16 40.32 -44.12 20.73
N MET A 17 39.32 -45.00 20.80
CA MET A 17 37.96 -44.68 20.41
C MET A 17 37.42 -43.71 21.47
N PHE A 18 36.63 -42.70 21.05
CA PHE A 18 36.11 -41.55 21.80
C PHE A 18 36.97 -40.27 21.77
N ALA A 19 36.72 -39.44 20.76
CA ALA A 19 36.39 -38.00 20.90
C ALA A 19 36.62 -37.30 19.55
N CYS A 20 35.65 -37.33 18.65
CA CYS A 20 35.54 -36.36 17.54
C CYS A 20 34.22 -36.55 16.76
N VAL A 21 33.08 -36.52 17.45
CA VAL A 21 31.77 -36.37 16.79
C VAL A 21 30.94 -35.38 17.61
N SER A 22 31.34 -34.11 17.60
CA SER A 22 30.55 -33.01 18.17
C SER A 22 31.01 -31.60 17.75
N GLN A 23 31.58 -31.42 16.56
CA GLN A 23 31.99 -30.08 16.08
C GLN A 23 31.47 -29.67 14.70
N VAL A 24 30.64 -30.46 14.01
CA VAL A 24 30.19 -30.12 12.64
C VAL A 24 28.79 -29.47 12.58
N SER A 25 27.98 -29.55 13.64
CA SER A 25 26.64 -28.93 13.67
C SER A 25 26.61 -27.49 14.20
N ALA A 26 27.57 -27.09 15.04
CA ALA A 26 27.59 -25.77 15.66
C ALA A 26 28.10 -24.66 14.71
N SER A 27 29.03 -24.98 13.80
CA SER A 27 29.63 -24.00 12.88
C SER A 27 28.64 -23.52 11.80
N LYS A 28 27.82 -24.42 11.25
CA LYS A 28 26.80 -24.08 10.25
C LYS A 28 25.66 -23.22 10.82
N GLN A 29 25.28 -23.45 12.08
CA GLN A 29 24.21 -22.70 12.73
C GLN A 29 24.68 -21.30 13.16
N ALA A 30 25.89 -21.17 13.69
CA ALA A 30 26.49 -19.89 14.02
C ALA A 30 26.63 -18.97 12.79
N ASP A 31 26.93 -19.53 11.61
CA ASP A 31 27.02 -18.78 10.35
C ASP A 31 25.65 -18.22 9.91
N ARG A 32 24.59 -19.03 10.00
CA ARG A 32 23.22 -18.60 9.67
C ARG A 32 22.68 -17.53 10.63
N THR A 33 22.95 -17.67 11.93
CA THR A 33 22.62 -16.61 12.91
C THR A 33 23.30 -15.30 12.55
N ASN A 34 24.59 -15.31 12.21
CA ASN A 34 25.31 -14.10 11.81
C ASN A 34 24.80 -13.52 10.48
N ALA A 35 24.38 -14.37 9.54
CA ALA A 35 23.74 -13.92 8.30
C ALA A 35 22.39 -13.24 8.56
N ALA A 36 21.53 -13.84 9.38
CA ALA A 36 20.25 -13.26 9.76
C ALA A 36 20.41 -11.91 10.50
N LEU A 37 21.38 -11.82 11.42
CA LEU A 37 21.70 -10.55 12.09
C LEU A 37 22.16 -9.48 11.10
N ARG A 38 22.99 -9.84 10.11
CA ARG A 38 23.39 -8.93 9.03
C ARG A 38 22.21 -8.48 8.19
N GLN A 39 21.25 -9.36 7.88
CA GLN A 39 20.06 -8.97 7.13
C GLN A 39 19.20 -7.95 7.88
N LEU A 40 18.99 -8.14 9.20
CA LEU A 40 18.27 -7.15 10.02
C LEU A 40 19.03 -5.83 10.14
N HIS A 41 20.36 -5.88 10.27
CA HIS A 41 21.19 -4.66 10.24
C HIS A 41 21.09 -3.93 8.90
N ASN A 42 21.10 -4.67 7.78
CA ASN A 42 20.98 -4.08 6.45
C ASN A 42 19.62 -3.42 6.23
N ALA A 43 18.56 -3.89 6.90
CA ALA A 43 17.22 -3.31 6.83
C ALA A 43 17.13 -1.91 7.43
N THR A 44 18.07 -1.53 8.31
CA THR A 44 18.05 -0.24 9.01
C THR A 44 19.19 0.69 8.58
N SER A 45 20.24 0.13 8.00
CA SER A 45 21.30 0.92 7.38
C SER A 45 20.81 1.62 6.11
N ASN A 46 21.17 2.90 5.92
CA ASN A 46 20.80 3.62 4.71
C ASN A 46 21.45 2.98 3.47
N GLN A 47 20.60 2.56 2.54
CA GLN A 47 21.00 2.01 1.25
C GLN A 47 20.58 2.96 0.13
N ARG A 48 21.51 3.29 -0.78
CA ARG A 48 21.23 4.15 -1.95
C ARG A 48 20.10 3.65 -2.84
N SER A 49 19.81 2.35 -2.82
CA SER A 49 18.72 1.72 -3.55
C SER A 49 17.33 1.96 -2.93
N GLY A 50 17.25 2.49 -1.70
CA GLY A 50 16.00 2.58 -0.95
C GLY A 50 15.49 1.24 -0.38
N GLN A 51 16.21 0.14 -0.59
CA GLN A 51 15.78 -1.21 -0.18
C GLN A 51 15.55 -1.34 1.33
N HIS A 52 16.28 -0.59 2.14
CA HIS A 52 16.09 -0.53 3.59
C HIS A 52 14.66 -0.11 3.98
N LEU A 53 14.02 0.80 3.23
CA LEU A 53 12.64 1.22 3.47
C LEU A 53 11.64 0.10 3.16
N LEU A 54 11.87 -0.65 2.07
CA LEU A 54 11.08 -1.84 1.75
C LEU A 54 11.22 -2.91 2.82
N ASN A 55 12.42 -3.08 3.38
CA ASN A 55 12.68 -4.04 4.44
C ASN A 55 12.00 -3.63 5.76
N LEU A 56 12.03 -2.33 6.12
CA LEU A 56 11.29 -1.79 7.28
C LEU A 56 9.78 -1.97 7.12
N SER A 57 9.25 -1.67 5.94
CA SER A 57 7.83 -1.90 5.63
C SER A 57 7.47 -3.39 5.72
N ALA A 58 8.35 -4.28 5.27
CA ALA A 58 8.14 -5.72 5.36
C ALA A 58 8.18 -6.23 6.81
N LEU A 59 8.98 -5.63 7.69
CA LEU A 59 8.95 -5.94 9.12
C LEU A 59 7.66 -5.46 9.77
N ARG A 60 7.16 -4.27 9.43
CA ARG A 60 5.86 -3.75 9.89
C ARG A 60 4.72 -4.69 9.49
N SER A 61 4.72 -5.16 8.24
CA SER A 61 3.67 -6.04 7.72
C SER A 61 3.60 -7.41 8.41
N LEU A 62 4.61 -7.81 9.19
CA LEU A 62 4.53 -9.02 10.01
C LEU A 62 3.54 -8.88 11.18
N ARG A 63 3.23 -7.65 11.60
CA ARG A 63 2.39 -7.35 12.77
C ARG A 63 2.82 -8.08 14.05
N ASP A 64 4.11 -8.40 14.17
CA ASP A 64 4.67 -9.06 15.35
C ASP A 64 4.96 -8.03 16.46
N THR A 65 4.20 -8.07 17.55
CA THR A 65 4.33 -7.14 18.68
C THR A 65 5.73 -7.12 19.30
N ASN A 66 6.52 -8.19 19.13
CA ASN A 66 7.90 -8.27 19.59
C ASN A 66 8.87 -7.38 18.78
N LEU A 67 8.43 -6.81 17.66
CA LEU A 67 9.19 -5.80 16.90
C LEU A 67 9.04 -4.38 17.46
N ARG A 68 8.16 -4.14 18.43
CA ARG A 68 7.99 -2.79 19.00
C ARG A 68 9.29 -2.21 19.59
N PRO A 69 10.11 -2.97 20.35
CA PRO A 69 11.41 -2.48 20.80
C PRO A 69 12.38 -2.20 19.64
N PHE A 70 12.30 -2.96 18.55
CA PHE A 70 13.11 -2.72 17.35
C PHE A 70 12.79 -1.35 16.76
N PHE A 71 11.52 -1.05 16.48
CA PHE A 71 11.13 0.24 15.91
C PHE A 71 11.41 1.42 16.85
N SER A 72 11.30 1.22 18.17
CA SER A 72 11.59 2.25 19.16
C SER A 72 13.01 2.84 19.04
N GLN A 73 13.99 2.01 18.66
CA GLN A 73 15.39 2.43 18.47
C GLN A 73 15.58 3.40 17.30
N PHE A 74 14.66 3.37 16.31
CA PHE A 74 14.77 4.14 15.06
C PHE A 74 13.96 5.45 15.07
N THR A 75 13.27 5.75 16.15
CA THR A 75 12.50 7.01 16.29
C THR A 75 13.39 8.26 16.21
N GLN A 76 14.67 8.14 16.57
CA GLN A 76 15.67 9.21 16.51
C GLN A 76 16.70 9.03 15.39
N HIS A 77 16.42 8.17 14.40
CA HIS A 77 17.34 7.89 13.30
C HIS A 77 17.62 9.16 12.46
N PRO A 78 18.85 9.39 11.96
CA PRO A 78 19.16 10.61 11.19
C PRO A 78 18.39 10.74 9.87
N ASP A 79 17.96 9.63 9.29
CA ASP A 79 17.12 9.61 8.09
C ASP A 79 15.63 9.72 8.48
N TRP A 80 14.96 10.76 7.96
CA TRP A 80 13.55 11.05 8.24
C TRP A 80 12.61 9.94 7.74
N THR A 81 12.96 9.24 6.65
CA THR A 81 12.13 8.16 6.10
C THR A 81 12.08 6.96 7.05
N VAL A 82 13.21 6.66 7.70
CA VAL A 82 13.30 5.63 8.73
C VAL A 82 12.50 6.03 9.98
N GLN A 83 12.53 7.30 10.39
CA GLN A 83 11.71 7.80 11.50
C GLN A 83 10.21 7.58 11.25
N VAL A 84 9.73 7.84 10.02
CA VAL A 84 8.32 7.60 9.66
C VAL A 84 7.95 6.13 9.84
N HIS A 85 8.73 5.20 9.28
CA HIS A 85 8.49 3.77 9.45
C HIS A 85 8.58 3.31 10.90
N ALA A 86 9.49 3.89 11.69
CA ALA A 86 9.64 3.58 13.10
C ALA A 86 8.37 3.95 13.89
N VAL A 87 7.87 5.19 13.72
CA VAL A 87 6.69 5.65 14.47
C VAL A 87 5.42 4.93 14.00
N LEU A 88 5.25 4.71 12.69
CA LEU A 88 4.14 3.91 12.17
C LEU A 88 4.17 2.48 12.71
N GLY A 89 5.34 1.83 12.69
CA GLY A 89 5.48 0.47 13.22
C GLY A 89 5.17 0.38 14.71
N ILE A 90 5.50 1.40 15.51
CA ILE A 90 5.11 1.44 16.93
C ILE A 90 3.59 1.58 17.07
N ALA A 91 2.96 2.44 16.26
CA ALA A 91 1.52 2.67 16.31
C ALA A 91 0.73 1.43 15.89
N GLU A 92 1.10 0.78 14.78
CA GLU A 92 0.45 -0.45 14.28
C GLU A 92 0.55 -1.62 15.26
N LEU A 93 1.65 -1.70 16.00
CA LEU A 93 1.90 -2.74 17.00
C LEU A 93 1.42 -2.35 18.41
N SER A 94 0.81 -1.18 18.57
CA SER A 94 0.24 -0.74 19.86
C SER A 94 -1.15 -1.35 20.07
N GLU A 95 -1.54 -1.56 21.34
CA GLU A 95 -2.88 -2.06 21.67
C GLU A 95 -3.99 -1.13 21.18
N GLU A 96 -3.75 0.18 21.22
CA GLU A 96 -4.72 1.18 20.77
C GLU A 96 -4.72 1.37 19.24
N GLN A 97 -3.77 0.76 18.53
CA GLN A 97 -3.50 0.97 17.09
C GLN A 97 -3.52 2.44 16.72
N SER A 98 -2.78 3.26 17.48
CA SER A 98 -2.79 4.70 17.28
C SER A 98 -1.42 5.34 17.50
N ILE A 99 -1.22 6.47 16.85
CA ILE A 99 -0.02 7.29 16.98
C ILE A 99 0.00 7.95 18.37
N ASP A 100 1.15 7.89 19.03
CA ASP A 100 1.42 8.68 20.23
C ASP A 100 1.84 10.12 19.83
N PRO A 101 1.06 11.16 20.19
CA PRO A 101 1.42 12.55 19.90
C PRO A 101 2.77 12.98 20.48
N TRP A 102 3.24 12.34 21.55
CA TRP A 102 4.56 12.61 22.10
C TRP A 102 5.66 12.16 21.15
N LEU A 103 5.54 10.96 20.55
CA LEU A 103 6.52 10.46 19.57
C LEU A 103 6.57 11.33 18.30
N VAL A 104 5.42 11.83 17.84
CA VAL A 104 5.36 12.78 16.71
C VAL A 104 6.19 14.03 17.01
N GLN A 105 6.19 14.52 18.25
CA GLN A 105 6.98 15.69 18.63
C GLN A 105 8.49 15.46 18.63
N GLN A 106 8.93 14.19 18.72
CA GLN A 106 10.35 13.85 18.81
C GLN A 106 11.04 13.66 17.45
N ILE A 107 10.29 13.60 16.33
CA ILE A 107 10.86 13.34 15.00
C ILE A 107 11.09 14.63 14.21
N ALA A 108 11.87 14.54 13.13
CA ALA A 108 12.21 15.68 12.27
C ALA A 108 10.94 16.32 11.66
N PRO A 109 10.92 17.65 11.44
CA PRO A 109 9.82 18.37 10.76
C PRO A 109 9.33 17.69 9.48
N THR A 110 10.26 17.27 8.61
CA THR A 110 9.93 16.59 7.36
C THR A 110 9.30 15.22 7.60
N ALA A 111 9.76 14.47 8.61
CA ALA A 111 9.15 13.20 8.99
C ALA A 111 7.73 13.39 9.51
N ARG A 112 7.45 14.46 10.28
CA ARG A 112 6.12 14.72 10.86
C ARG A 112 5.04 14.88 9.81
N GLU A 113 5.30 15.63 8.74
CA GLU A 113 4.32 15.80 7.66
C GLU A 113 3.96 14.48 6.98
N HIS A 114 4.98 13.71 6.59
CA HIS A 114 4.77 12.41 5.94
C HIS A 114 4.13 11.38 6.89
N LEU A 115 4.53 11.38 8.16
CA LEU A 115 3.94 10.53 9.18
C LEU A 115 2.45 10.85 9.38
N ILE A 116 2.10 12.13 9.55
CA ILE A 116 0.72 12.54 9.79
C ILE A 116 -0.15 12.22 8.58
N ALA A 117 0.31 12.51 7.36
CA ALA A 117 -0.43 12.16 6.15
C ALA A 117 -0.72 10.65 6.08
N GLN A 118 0.33 9.82 6.20
CA GLN A 118 0.18 8.36 6.14
C GLN A 118 -0.69 7.81 7.30
N ALA A 119 -0.53 8.35 8.51
CA ALA A 119 -1.26 7.86 9.67
C ALA A 119 -2.74 8.28 9.67
N LEU A 120 -3.11 9.37 8.99
CA LEU A 120 -4.52 9.70 8.72
C LEU A 120 -5.11 8.71 7.73
N ASP A 121 -4.41 8.43 6.62
CA ASP A 121 -4.84 7.47 5.60
C ASP A 121 -5.00 6.05 6.17
N ASP A 122 -4.09 5.64 7.08
CA ASP A 122 -4.11 4.34 7.75
C ASP A 122 -5.09 4.29 8.95
N GLY A 123 -5.77 5.40 9.29
CA GLY A 123 -6.70 5.47 10.43
C GLY A 123 -6.03 5.38 11.81
N LEU A 124 -4.72 5.62 11.89
CA LEU A 124 -3.91 5.54 13.11
C LEU A 124 -3.93 6.83 13.95
N ILE A 125 -4.56 7.92 13.48
CA ILE A 125 -4.75 9.15 14.27
C ILE A 125 -6.24 9.31 14.58
N LYS A 126 -6.60 9.23 15.88
CA LYS A 126 -7.98 9.46 16.33
C LYS A 126 -8.17 10.92 16.76
N LYS A 127 -9.43 11.30 17.00
CA LYS A 127 -9.85 12.67 17.31
C LYS A 127 -9.04 13.29 18.46
N GLU A 128 -8.78 12.55 19.52
CA GLU A 128 -8.05 13.00 20.70
C GLU A 128 -6.59 13.35 20.34
N GLN A 129 -5.94 12.50 19.54
CA GLN A 129 -4.58 12.73 19.05
C GLN A 129 -4.52 13.95 18.14
N MET A 130 -5.48 14.13 17.23
CA MET A 130 -5.55 15.32 16.37
C MET A 130 -5.65 16.61 17.19
N GLN A 131 -6.54 16.62 18.19
CA GLN A 131 -6.71 17.77 19.09
C GLN A 131 -5.47 18.05 19.93
N ALA A 132 -4.76 17.00 20.38
CA ALA A 132 -3.51 17.14 21.12
C ALA A 132 -2.40 17.75 20.23
N LEU A 133 -2.26 17.27 19.00
CA LEU A 133 -1.28 17.78 18.04
C LEU A 133 -1.58 19.22 17.60
N LEU A 134 -2.85 19.59 17.39
CA LEU A 134 -3.22 20.97 17.03
C LEU A 134 -2.95 21.99 18.15
N LYS A 135 -2.95 21.56 19.41
CA LYS A 135 -2.57 22.41 20.55
C LYS A 135 -1.05 22.66 20.63
N TRP A 136 -0.24 21.90 19.89
CA TRP A 136 1.20 22.07 19.89
C TRP A 136 1.62 23.25 19.00
N PRO A 137 2.19 24.33 19.56
CA PRO A 137 2.44 25.55 18.79
C PRO A 137 3.45 25.38 17.65
N GLN A 138 4.41 24.46 17.81
CA GLN A 138 5.52 24.23 16.88
C GLN A 138 5.17 23.26 15.74
N LEU A 139 3.92 22.80 15.65
CA LEU A 139 3.48 22.00 14.51
C LEU A 139 3.50 22.86 13.23
N GLU A 140 3.99 22.30 12.13
CA GLU A 140 4.09 22.97 10.83
C GLU A 140 2.71 23.19 10.21
N ASP A 141 2.64 24.14 9.28
CA ASP A 141 1.40 24.57 8.63
C ASP A 141 0.71 23.42 7.84
N ALA A 142 1.46 22.61 7.09
CA ALA A 142 0.92 21.51 6.31
C ALA A 142 0.28 20.40 7.20
N PRO A 143 0.96 19.86 8.22
CA PRO A 143 0.33 18.97 9.19
C PRO A 143 -0.88 19.58 9.92
N LYS A 144 -0.80 20.86 10.32
CA LYS A 144 -1.93 21.59 10.94
C LYS A 144 -3.15 21.59 10.02
N LEU A 145 -2.95 21.87 8.74
CA LEU A 145 -4.03 21.85 7.76
C LEU A 145 -4.65 20.46 7.63
N LEU A 146 -3.85 19.40 7.50
CA LEU A 146 -4.36 18.03 7.36
C LEU A 146 -5.21 17.63 8.57
N LEU A 147 -4.67 17.79 9.79
CA LEU A 147 -5.40 17.47 11.03
C LEU A 147 -6.69 18.26 11.19
N LEU A 148 -6.67 19.55 10.87
CA LEU A 148 -7.85 20.42 10.95
C LEU A 148 -8.91 20.01 9.92
N THR A 149 -8.48 19.60 8.73
CA THR A 149 -9.39 19.16 7.67
C THR A 149 -10.03 17.82 8.01
N ASP A 150 -9.25 16.85 8.49
CA ASP A 150 -9.76 15.57 8.99
C ASP A 150 -10.75 15.75 10.14
N LEU A 151 -10.42 16.59 11.13
CA LEU A 151 -11.33 16.90 12.24
C LEU A 151 -12.64 17.52 11.75
N HIS A 152 -12.58 18.39 10.73
CA HIS A 152 -13.78 18.96 10.11
C HIS A 152 -14.61 17.88 9.42
N ALA A 153 -13.97 17.02 8.63
CA ALA A 153 -14.63 15.91 7.95
C ALA A 153 -15.30 14.92 8.93
N MET A 154 -14.65 14.63 10.07
CA MET A 154 -15.21 13.77 11.13
C MET A 154 -16.42 14.38 11.85
N GLY A 155 -16.49 15.71 11.97
CA GLY A 155 -17.58 16.40 12.67
C GLY A 155 -18.72 16.88 11.77
N GLY A 156 -18.60 16.70 10.44
CA GLY A 156 -19.58 17.16 9.45
C GLY A 156 -19.67 18.68 9.31
N ASP A 157 -20.70 19.17 8.62
CA ASP A 157 -20.91 20.60 8.34
C ASP A 157 -21.08 21.46 9.61
N ASP A 158 -21.41 20.84 10.76
CA ASP A 158 -21.57 21.50 12.06
C ASP A 158 -20.27 21.58 12.89
N ALA A 159 -19.17 20.99 12.40
CA ALA A 159 -17.89 21.05 13.07
C ALA A 159 -17.36 22.49 13.07
N VAL A 160 -17.29 23.10 14.26
CA VAL A 160 -16.68 24.42 14.44
C VAL A 160 -15.19 24.31 14.20
N VAL A 161 -14.78 24.67 12.98
CA VAL A 161 -13.37 24.84 12.62
C VAL A 161 -12.83 26.06 13.36
N ASP A 162 -11.65 25.93 13.96
CA ASP A 162 -10.97 27.07 14.56
C ASP A 162 -10.58 28.10 13.48
N GLN A 163 -11.42 29.12 13.35
CA GLN A 163 -11.28 30.18 12.37
C GLN A 163 -10.02 31.03 12.60
N ALA A 164 -9.40 31.00 13.78
CA ALA A 164 -8.10 31.63 13.98
C ALA A 164 -7.00 30.84 13.25
N ILE A 165 -6.97 29.52 13.44
CA ILE A 165 -5.99 28.64 12.78
C ILE A 165 -6.14 28.73 11.25
N VAL A 166 -7.38 28.63 10.72
CA VAL A 166 -7.62 28.73 9.26
C VAL A 166 -7.14 30.06 8.68
N ARG A 167 -7.41 31.17 9.38
CA ARG A 167 -6.97 32.51 8.92
C ARG A 167 -5.45 32.66 8.91
N ASP A 168 -4.74 31.98 9.80
CA ASP A 168 -3.29 32.01 9.82
C ASP A 168 -2.69 31.09 8.75
N LEU A 169 -3.24 29.88 8.56
CA LEU A 169 -2.87 28.98 7.46
C LEU A 169 -3.10 29.61 6.08
N ALA A 170 -4.18 30.40 5.91
CA ALA A 170 -4.45 31.14 4.67
C ALA A 170 -3.43 32.24 4.34
N LYS A 171 -2.48 32.53 5.25
CA LYS A 171 -1.35 33.45 5.04
C LYS A 171 -0.02 32.71 4.87
N SER A 172 -0.02 31.37 4.86
CA SER A 172 1.18 30.56 4.74
C SER A 172 1.93 30.88 3.44
N THR A 173 3.25 30.70 3.46
CA THR A 173 4.09 30.79 2.26
C THR A 173 3.94 29.56 1.36
N ASP A 174 3.46 28.44 1.91
CA ASP A 174 3.08 27.28 1.12
C ASP A 174 1.74 27.58 0.42
N LEU A 175 1.77 27.61 -0.92
CA LEU A 175 0.60 27.94 -1.74
C LEU A 175 -0.51 26.89 -1.63
N THR A 176 -0.16 25.62 -1.41
CA THR A 176 -1.16 24.57 -1.18
C THR A 176 -1.89 24.85 0.11
N VAL A 177 -1.14 25.11 1.19
CA VAL A 177 -1.72 25.36 2.50
C VAL A 177 -2.57 26.62 2.48
N ALA A 178 -2.04 27.70 1.91
CA ALA A 178 -2.74 28.95 1.80
C ALA A 178 -4.03 28.83 0.96
N MET A 179 -3.99 28.10 -0.16
CA MET A 179 -5.14 27.97 -1.05
C MET A 179 -6.24 27.12 -0.42
N PHE A 180 -5.89 25.95 0.12
CA PHE A 180 -6.88 25.08 0.74
C PHE A 180 -7.46 25.70 2.02
N ALA A 181 -6.64 26.38 2.84
CA ALA A 181 -7.15 27.14 3.98
C ALA A 181 -8.06 28.31 3.56
N ALA A 182 -7.77 28.99 2.44
CA ALA A 182 -8.67 30.01 1.90
C ALA A 182 -10.03 29.41 1.48
N LEU A 183 -10.03 28.23 0.86
CA LEU A 183 -11.26 27.49 0.52
C LEU A 183 -12.03 27.07 1.79
N LEU A 184 -11.35 26.51 2.80
CA LEU A 184 -11.94 26.13 4.09
C LEU A 184 -12.56 27.33 4.82
N SER A 185 -11.98 28.52 4.69
CA SER A 185 -12.52 29.74 5.31
C SER A 185 -13.84 30.21 4.70
N LYS A 186 -14.20 29.71 3.51
CA LYS A 186 -15.36 30.15 2.70
C LYS A 186 -15.43 31.68 2.49
N ASN A 187 -14.29 32.37 2.61
CA ASN A 187 -14.20 33.81 2.44
C ASN A 187 -13.69 34.15 1.02
N GLN A 188 -14.56 34.74 0.21
CA GLN A 188 -14.26 35.08 -1.18
C GLN A 188 -13.03 36.00 -1.32
N GLU A 189 -12.84 36.96 -0.41
CA GLU A 189 -11.67 37.86 -0.47
C GLU A 189 -10.36 37.08 -0.27
N SER A 190 -10.37 36.09 0.64
CA SER A 190 -9.23 35.21 0.87
C SER A 190 -8.94 34.34 -0.36
N ILE A 191 -9.99 33.74 -0.95
CA ILE A 191 -9.90 32.91 -2.16
C ILE A 191 -9.34 33.72 -3.33
N ASP A 192 -9.86 34.93 -3.57
CA ASP A 192 -9.42 35.80 -4.66
C ASP A 192 -7.96 36.25 -4.48
N ARG A 193 -7.59 36.62 -3.25
CA ARG A 193 -6.22 37.02 -2.90
C ARG A 193 -5.23 35.87 -3.15
N THR A 194 -5.54 34.68 -2.64
CA THR A 194 -4.64 33.52 -2.79
C THR A 194 -4.58 33.03 -4.23
N THR A 195 -5.69 33.09 -4.98
CA THR A 195 -5.71 32.78 -6.41
C THR A 195 -4.80 33.74 -7.21
N LYS A 196 -4.76 35.03 -6.85
CA LYS A 196 -3.80 35.99 -7.45
C LYS A 196 -2.35 35.63 -7.16
N TYR A 197 -2.04 35.12 -5.96
CA TYR A 197 -0.70 34.63 -5.64
C TYR A 197 -0.35 33.36 -6.43
N LEU A 198 -1.28 32.42 -6.53
CA LEU A 198 -1.13 31.21 -7.33
C LEU A 198 -0.85 31.53 -8.81
N ARG A 199 -1.55 32.52 -9.38
CA ARG A 199 -1.32 33.00 -10.75
C ARG A 199 0.09 33.57 -10.96
N ARG A 200 0.64 34.25 -9.95
CA ARG A 200 1.95 34.92 -10.00
C ARG A 200 3.13 34.02 -9.63
N ALA A 201 2.86 32.83 -9.10
CA ALA A 201 3.88 31.88 -8.69
C ALA A 201 4.65 31.33 -9.91
N THR A 202 5.81 30.74 -9.63
CA THR A 202 6.56 29.97 -10.64
C THR A 202 5.70 28.80 -11.13
N SER A 203 5.92 28.34 -12.37
CA SER A 203 5.19 27.20 -12.93
C SER A 203 5.24 26.00 -11.99
N THR A 204 6.42 25.61 -11.51
CA THR A 204 6.60 24.48 -10.60
C THR A 204 5.77 24.62 -9.31
N ASN A 205 5.82 25.77 -8.62
CA ASN A 205 5.10 25.95 -7.37
C ASN A 205 3.59 26.00 -7.60
N ARG A 206 3.15 26.67 -8.66
CA ARG A 206 1.74 26.73 -9.06
C ARG A 206 1.20 25.35 -9.39
N ASP A 207 1.95 24.58 -10.17
CA ASP A 207 1.52 23.27 -10.66
C ASP A 207 1.42 22.28 -9.50
N ASN A 208 2.38 22.28 -8.58
CA ASN A 208 2.33 21.49 -7.34
C ASN A 208 1.14 21.90 -6.46
N ALA A 209 0.92 23.20 -6.26
CA ALA A 209 -0.16 23.70 -5.43
C ALA A 209 -1.55 23.38 -6.01
N LEU A 210 -1.74 23.52 -7.33
CA LEU A 210 -2.99 23.12 -8.00
C LEU A 210 -3.25 21.63 -7.87
N LEU A 211 -2.23 20.79 -8.12
CA LEU A 211 -2.36 19.34 -8.00
C LEU A 211 -2.75 18.94 -6.57
N ARG A 212 -2.04 19.44 -5.56
CA ARG A 212 -2.29 19.06 -4.17
C ARG A 212 -3.61 19.65 -3.64
N THR A 213 -3.96 20.89 -4.01
CA THR A 213 -5.26 21.49 -3.62
C THR A 213 -6.42 20.71 -4.22
N THR A 214 -6.36 20.35 -5.51
CA THR A 214 -7.43 19.55 -6.15
C THR A 214 -7.53 18.14 -5.56
N GLN A 215 -6.41 17.52 -5.19
CA GLN A 215 -6.41 16.26 -4.44
C GLN A 215 -7.14 16.38 -3.10
N LEU A 216 -6.82 17.40 -2.30
CA LEU A 216 -7.47 17.63 -1.00
C LEU A 216 -8.97 17.90 -1.17
N ILE A 217 -9.38 18.69 -2.17
CA ILE A 217 -10.82 18.93 -2.44
C ILE A 217 -11.55 17.61 -2.70
N ARG A 218 -10.97 16.68 -3.48
CA ARG A 218 -11.56 15.37 -3.73
C ARG A 218 -11.56 14.49 -2.48
N GLN A 219 -10.43 14.38 -1.80
CA GLN A 219 -10.27 13.54 -0.60
C GLN A 219 -11.30 13.89 0.48
N TYR A 220 -11.58 15.18 0.67
CA TYR A 220 -12.54 15.66 1.67
C TYR A 220 -13.92 16.02 1.10
N ASN A 221 -14.20 15.70 -0.17
CA ASN A 221 -15.46 16.03 -0.86
C ASN A 221 -15.91 17.49 -0.65
N PHE A 222 -15.00 18.45 -0.78
CA PHE A 222 -15.22 19.83 -0.37
C PHE A 222 -16.02 20.64 -1.40
N LYS A 223 -17.35 20.47 -1.39
CA LYS A 223 -18.30 21.07 -2.36
C LYS A 223 -18.27 22.60 -2.43
N SER A 224 -17.87 23.28 -1.36
CA SER A 224 -17.76 24.75 -1.37
C SER A 224 -16.68 25.28 -2.32
N ALA A 225 -15.79 24.42 -2.83
CA ALA A 225 -14.79 24.81 -3.83
C ALA A 225 -15.31 24.88 -5.27
N SER A 226 -16.53 24.42 -5.57
CA SER A 226 -17.05 24.36 -6.95
C SER A 226 -16.96 25.68 -7.71
N PRO A 227 -17.35 26.85 -7.16
CA PRO A 227 -17.23 28.13 -7.88
C PRO A 227 -15.80 28.47 -8.27
N TRP A 228 -14.83 28.14 -7.40
CA TRP A 228 -13.42 28.34 -7.68
C TRP A 228 -12.92 27.43 -8.81
N LEU A 229 -13.30 26.15 -8.79
CA LEU A 229 -12.96 25.18 -9.84
C LEU A 229 -13.54 25.59 -11.20
N VAL A 230 -14.79 26.05 -11.24
CA VAL A 230 -15.43 26.60 -12.45
C VAL A 230 -14.62 27.79 -12.98
N SER A 231 -14.24 28.73 -12.12
CA SER A 231 -13.43 29.90 -12.53
C SER A 231 -12.06 29.52 -13.13
N LEU A 232 -11.48 28.39 -12.70
CA LEU A 232 -10.21 27.89 -13.27
C LEU A 232 -10.42 27.32 -14.67
N LEU A 233 -11.55 26.64 -14.90
CA LEU A 233 -11.88 25.99 -16.17
C LEU A 233 -12.41 26.98 -17.22
N GLU A 234 -13.23 27.96 -16.81
CA GLU A 234 -13.94 28.85 -17.74
C GLU A 234 -13.26 30.20 -17.90
N ASP A 235 -13.01 30.90 -16.79
CA ASP A 235 -12.50 32.27 -16.82
C ASP A 235 -10.99 32.33 -17.07
N GLY A 236 -10.32 31.18 -17.03
CA GLY A 236 -8.86 31.11 -17.10
C GLY A 236 -8.21 31.89 -15.95
N SER A 237 -8.84 31.88 -14.77
CA SER A 237 -8.35 32.61 -13.59
C SER A 237 -6.91 32.20 -13.22
N VAL A 238 -6.49 31.00 -13.62
CA VAL A 238 -5.11 30.55 -13.74
C VAL A 238 -4.95 29.81 -15.07
N ALA A 239 -3.85 30.01 -15.79
CA ALA A 239 -3.58 29.28 -17.02
C ALA A 239 -3.28 27.80 -16.71
N LEU A 240 -4.16 26.90 -17.16
CA LEU A 240 -4.04 25.45 -16.95
C LEU A 240 -3.43 24.76 -18.17
N THR A 241 -2.52 23.82 -17.91
CA THR A 241 -2.10 22.81 -18.90
C THR A 241 -3.24 21.80 -19.15
N PRO A 242 -3.19 21.02 -20.26
CA PRO A 242 -4.21 19.99 -20.52
C PRO A 242 -4.38 18.99 -19.37
N ASN A 243 -3.28 18.58 -18.73
CA ASN A 243 -3.32 17.67 -17.59
C ASN A 243 -3.98 18.33 -16.36
N GLN A 244 -3.67 19.60 -16.08
CA GLN A 244 -4.30 20.33 -14.98
C GLN A 244 -5.79 20.55 -15.22
N ARG A 245 -6.16 20.83 -16.47
CA ARG A 245 -7.56 20.97 -16.88
C ARG A 245 -8.32 19.67 -16.64
N TYR A 246 -7.75 18.54 -17.05
CA TYR A 246 -8.29 17.19 -16.76
C TYR A 246 -8.52 16.96 -15.25
N TRP A 247 -7.51 17.19 -14.41
CA TRP A 247 -7.65 16.97 -12.95
C TRP A 247 -8.61 17.97 -12.29
N THR A 248 -8.71 19.20 -12.80
CA THR A 248 -9.65 20.21 -12.30
C THR A 248 -11.08 19.83 -12.67
N LEU A 249 -11.33 19.38 -13.90
CA LEU A 249 -12.63 18.88 -14.35
C LEU A 249 -13.03 17.63 -13.57
N TYR A 250 -12.13 16.67 -13.39
CA TYR A 250 -12.39 15.49 -12.55
C TYR A 250 -12.78 15.89 -11.12
N THR A 251 -12.05 16.83 -10.51
CA THR A 251 -12.38 17.34 -9.17
C THR A 251 -13.77 17.96 -9.12
N LEU A 252 -14.10 18.78 -10.12
CA LEU A 252 -15.41 19.41 -10.19
C LEU A 252 -16.51 18.35 -10.34
N LEU A 253 -16.35 17.36 -11.22
CA LEU A 253 -17.30 16.25 -11.38
C LEU A 253 -17.54 15.50 -10.06
N THR A 254 -16.49 15.31 -9.24
CA THR A 254 -16.60 14.63 -7.93
C THR A 254 -17.43 15.44 -6.92
N VAL A 255 -17.21 16.76 -6.83
CA VAL A 255 -17.83 17.58 -5.77
C VAL A 255 -19.11 18.31 -6.20
N ASP A 256 -19.29 18.53 -7.50
CA ASP A 256 -20.47 19.13 -8.14
C ASP A 256 -20.61 18.60 -9.58
N SER A 257 -21.25 17.43 -9.68
CA SER A 257 -21.45 16.72 -10.94
C SER A 257 -22.27 17.51 -11.95
N ALA A 258 -23.22 18.34 -11.52
CA ALA A 258 -24.05 19.14 -12.43
C ALA A 258 -23.21 20.16 -13.19
N SER A 259 -22.45 21.00 -12.48
CA SER A 259 -21.55 21.98 -13.08
C SER A 259 -20.43 21.29 -13.88
N GLY A 260 -19.90 20.18 -13.35
CA GLY A 260 -18.86 19.40 -14.02
C GLY A 260 -19.32 18.82 -15.37
N LEU A 261 -20.54 18.29 -15.45
CA LEU A 261 -21.08 17.70 -16.68
C LEU A 261 -21.38 18.76 -17.75
N GLU A 262 -21.76 19.98 -17.36
CA GLU A 262 -21.91 21.09 -18.30
C GLU A 262 -20.58 21.43 -18.99
N ILE A 263 -19.49 21.52 -18.22
CA ILE A 263 -18.15 21.79 -18.76
C ILE A 263 -17.65 20.59 -19.57
N TRP A 264 -17.85 19.36 -19.08
CA TRP A 264 -17.48 18.13 -19.77
C TRP A 264 -18.09 18.08 -21.19
N ASN A 265 -19.39 18.36 -21.32
CA ASN A 265 -20.09 18.33 -22.60
C ASN A 265 -19.51 19.33 -23.62
N ARG A 266 -19.00 20.47 -23.14
CA ARG A 266 -18.35 21.49 -23.97
C ARG A 266 -16.91 21.15 -24.33
N GLU A 267 -16.19 20.44 -23.47
CA GLU A 267 -14.77 20.11 -23.67
C GLU A 267 -14.52 18.91 -24.57
N VAL A 268 -15.44 17.93 -24.57
CA VAL A 268 -15.32 16.77 -25.47
C VAL A 268 -15.41 17.25 -26.92
N ALA A 269 -14.36 16.96 -27.70
CA ALA A 269 -14.33 17.27 -29.12
C ALA A 269 -15.43 16.54 -29.89
N THR A 270 -15.87 17.10 -31.02
CA THR A 270 -16.87 16.44 -31.89
C THR A 270 -16.37 15.12 -32.46
N GLU A 271 -15.05 15.00 -32.69
CA GLU A 271 -14.38 13.76 -33.10
C GLU A 271 -13.28 13.44 -32.08
N PRO A 272 -13.61 12.77 -30.95
CA PRO A 272 -12.64 12.48 -29.92
C PRO A 272 -11.65 11.42 -30.40
N THR A 273 -10.36 11.60 -30.07
CA THR A 273 -9.37 10.54 -30.29
C THR A 273 -9.62 9.39 -29.30
N ARG A 274 -9.04 8.22 -29.57
CA ARG A 274 -9.12 7.08 -28.64
C ARG A 274 -8.66 7.41 -27.22
N ILE A 275 -7.64 8.27 -27.10
CA ILE A 275 -7.14 8.72 -25.79
C ILE A 275 -8.17 9.62 -25.11
N ASP A 276 -8.84 10.49 -25.85
CA ASP A 276 -9.89 11.36 -25.32
C ASP A 276 -11.10 10.53 -24.87
N GLN A 277 -11.50 9.53 -25.66
CA GLN A 277 -12.58 8.60 -25.31
C GLN A 277 -12.34 7.95 -23.94
N VAL A 278 -11.15 7.36 -23.74
CA VAL A 278 -10.79 6.72 -22.47
C VAL A 278 -10.72 7.75 -21.35
N ARG A 279 -10.05 8.89 -21.57
CA ARG A 279 -9.87 9.93 -20.54
C ARG A 279 -11.19 10.50 -20.04
N TYR A 280 -12.06 10.93 -20.96
CA TYR A 280 -13.32 11.57 -20.61
C TYR A 280 -14.34 10.59 -20.04
N LEU A 281 -14.32 9.32 -20.47
CA LEU A 281 -15.12 8.28 -19.82
C LEU A 281 -14.60 7.98 -18.42
N MET A 282 -13.29 7.78 -18.25
CA MET A 282 -12.70 7.45 -16.95
C MET A 282 -12.98 8.52 -15.88
N ILE A 283 -12.91 9.83 -16.18
CA ILE A 283 -13.20 10.85 -15.17
C ILE A 283 -14.67 10.86 -14.72
N VAL A 284 -15.60 10.53 -15.63
CA VAL A 284 -17.02 10.39 -15.30
C VAL A 284 -17.21 9.19 -14.38
N LEU A 285 -16.60 8.06 -14.73
CA LEU A 285 -16.68 6.83 -13.95
C LEU A 285 -16.01 6.95 -12.58
N GLU A 286 -14.82 7.56 -12.51
CA GLU A 286 -14.08 7.81 -11.27
C GLU A 286 -14.77 8.83 -10.37
N ALA A 287 -15.62 9.70 -10.92
CA ALA A 287 -16.44 10.63 -10.16
C ALA A 287 -17.73 9.97 -9.64
N GLY A 288 -17.93 8.67 -9.88
CA GLY A 288 -19.12 7.92 -9.45
C GLY A 288 -20.37 8.24 -10.29
N ILE A 289 -20.20 8.81 -11.48
CA ILE A 289 -21.31 9.17 -12.36
C ILE A 289 -21.64 7.99 -13.27
N THR A 290 -22.92 7.64 -13.38
CA THR A 290 -23.42 6.64 -14.32
C THR A 290 -23.29 7.16 -15.75
N PRO A 291 -22.60 6.45 -16.66
CA PRO A 291 -22.49 6.88 -18.04
C PRO A 291 -23.86 6.77 -18.75
N THR A 292 -24.20 7.77 -19.57
CA THR A 292 -25.48 7.79 -20.30
C THR A 292 -25.33 7.43 -21.77
N VAL A 293 -26.44 7.16 -22.45
CA VAL A 293 -26.44 6.91 -23.90
C VAL A 293 -25.92 8.12 -24.67
N GLU A 294 -26.25 9.35 -24.23
CA GLU A 294 -25.72 10.57 -24.84
C GLU A 294 -24.20 10.65 -24.70
N MET A 295 -23.64 10.25 -23.55
CA MET A 295 -22.18 10.18 -23.38
C MET A 295 -21.56 9.13 -24.30
N ARG A 296 -22.21 7.97 -24.47
CA ARG A 296 -21.77 6.92 -25.41
C ARG A 296 -21.68 7.45 -26.83
N GLU A 297 -22.73 8.14 -27.27
CA GLU A 297 -22.82 8.74 -28.60
C GLU A 297 -21.79 9.85 -28.77
N ARG A 298 -21.67 10.74 -27.78
CA ARG A 298 -20.70 11.85 -27.81
C ARG A 298 -19.25 11.37 -27.89
N LEU A 299 -18.95 10.25 -27.25
CA LEU A 299 -17.62 9.64 -27.28
C LEU A 299 -17.44 8.64 -28.42
N HIS A 300 -18.46 8.38 -29.26
CA HIS A 300 -18.41 7.34 -30.29
C HIS A 300 -17.94 5.96 -29.77
N ILE A 301 -18.48 5.53 -28.62
CA ILE A 301 -18.12 4.25 -28.00
C ILE A 301 -18.83 3.09 -28.71
N ASP A 302 -18.04 2.14 -29.20
CA ASP A 302 -18.52 0.83 -29.65
C ASP A 302 -18.60 -0.13 -28.46
N LEU A 303 -19.77 -0.72 -28.19
CA LEU A 303 -19.97 -1.66 -27.08
C LEU A 303 -19.26 -3.00 -27.29
N SER A 304 -18.91 -3.34 -28.54
CA SER A 304 -18.10 -4.54 -28.83
C SER A 304 -16.61 -4.34 -28.54
N ASP A 305 -16.20 -3.09 -28.25
CA ASP A 305 -14.83 -2.78 -27.88
C ASP A 305 -14.49 -3.33 -26.48
N GLN A 306 -13.42 -4.10 -26.39
CA GLN A 306 -13.01 -4.76 -25.15
C GLN A 306 -12.68 -3.78 -24.02
N LEU A 307 -12.21 -2.57 -24.30
CA LEU A 307 -11.88 -1.60 -23.26
C LEU A 307 -13.03 -0.62 -23.05
N LEU A 308 -13.43 0.12 -24.09
CA LEU A 308 -14.45 1.16 -23.95
C LEU A 308 -15.85 0.59 -23.73
N GLY A 309 -16.18 -0.53 -24.37
CA GLY A 309 -17.44 -1.23 -24.15
C GLY A 309 -17.53 -1.73 -22.70
N ASN A 310 -16.51 -2.43 -22.22
CA ASN A 310 -16.47 -2.91 -20.84
C ASN A 310 -16.44 -1.76 -19.82
N LEU A 311 -15.72 -0.66 -20.09
CA LEU A 311 -15.77 0.53 -19.23
C LEU A 311 -17.17 1.13 -19.16
N PHE A 312 -17.85 1.24 -20.29
CA PHE A 312 -19.20 1.76 -20.34
C PHE A 312 -20.18 0.85 -19.59
N MET A 313 -20.16 -0.45 -19.87
CA MET A 313 -21.05 -1.44 -19.26
C MET A 313 -20.81 -1.57 -17.76
N ALA A 314 -19.56 -1.75 -17.32
CA ALA A 314 -19.22 -1.76 -15.90
C ALA A 314 -19.58 -0.42 -15.24
N GLY A 315 -19.50 0.68 -15.99
CA GLY A 315 -19.84 2.01 -15.51
C GLY A 315 -21.31 2.18 -15.15
N LEU A 316 -22.20 1.36 -15.72
CA LEU A 316 -23.63 1.34 -15.35
C LEU A 316 -23.84 0.93 -13.88
N LEU A 317 -22.85 0.27 -13.26
CA LEU A 317 -22.87 -0.03 -11.83
C LEU A 317 -22.79 1.23 -10.96
N ASN A 318 -22.23 2.33 -11.47
CA ASN A 318 -22.27 3.60 -10.76
C ASN A 318 -23.72 4.03 -10.55
N GLY A 319 -24.10 4.34 -9.31
CA GLY A 319 -25.45 4.80 -8.98
C GLY A 319 -26.54 3.73 -9.05
N LEU A 320 -26.19 2.44 -9.20
CA LEU A 320 -27.13 1.35 -9.02
C LEU A 320 -27.75 1.40 -7.61
N LYS A 321 -29.07 1.32 -7.57
CA LYS A 321 -29.85 1.16 -6.33
C LYS A 321 -30.36 -0.26 -6.14
N GLU A 322 -30.26 -1.07 -7.19
CA GLU A 322 -30.70 -2.46 -7.25
C GLU A 322 -29.50 -3.39 -7.38
N LYS A 323 -29.73 -4.70 -7.24
CA LYS A 323 -28.68 -5.72 -7.40
C LYS A 323 -28.11 -5.67 -8.83
N ALA A 324 -26.77 -5.63 -8.93
CA ALA A 324 -26.05 -5.81 -10.19
C ALA A 324 -26.45 -7.11 -10.92
N THR A 325 -26.49 -7.06 -12.25
CA THR A 325 -26.74 -8.25 -13.07
C THR A 325 -25.46 -9.07 -13.28
N GLU A 326 -25.60 -10.31 -13.70
CA GLU A 326 -24.44 -11.16 -14.05
C GLU A 326 -23.61 -10.56 -15.18
N GLU A 327 -24.25 -9.89 -16.15
CA GLU A 327 -23.57 -9.22 -17.28
C GLU A 327 -22.73 -8.01 -16.82
N ASP A 328 -23.23 -7.26 -15.83
CA ASP A 328 -22.50 -6.13 -15.25
C ASP A 328 -21.22 -6.62 -14.53
N ILE A 329 -21.35 -7.69 -13.73
CA ILE A 329 -20.23 -8.32 -13.01
C ILE A 329 -19.23 -8.91 -14.00
N ALA A 330 -19.70 -9.54 -15.08
CA ALA A 330 -18.84 -10.08 -16.13
C ALA A 330 -18.02 -8.97 -16.83
N SER A 331 -18.66 -7.83 -17.14
CA SER A 331 -17.99 -6.68 -17.75
C SER A 331 -16.94 -6.07 -16.82
N LEU A 332 -17.26 -5.92 -15.53
CA LEU A 332 -16.34 -5.45 -14.50
C LEU A 332 -15.14 -6.39 -14.34
N THR A 333 -15.40 -7.70 -14.32
CA THR A 333 -14.37 -8.76 -14.23
C THR A 333 -13.44 -8.71 -15.43
N ALA A 334 -14.01 -8.66 -16.65
CA ALA A 334 -13.25 -8.59 -17.89
C ALA A 334 -12.34 -7.35 -17.95
N LEU A 335 -12.81 -6.21 -17.44
CA LEU A 335 -12.02 -4.99 -17.36
C LEU A 335 -10.82 -5.14 -16.40
N ALA A 336 -11.04 -5.75 -15.23
CA ALA A 336 -9.97 -5.99 -14.27
C ALA A 336 -8.92 -6.99 -14.81
N GLN A 337 -9.35 -8.02 -15.55
CA GLN A 337 -8.47 -9.03 -16.16
C GLN A 337 -7.50 -8.45 -17.18
N GLN A 338 -7.85 -7.35 -17.86
CA GLN A 338 -6.95 -6.68 -18.81
C GLN A 338 -5.70 -6.10 -18.14
N GLY A 339 -5.74 -5.88 -16.82
CA GLY A 339 -4.60 -5.41 -16.04
C GLY A 339 -4.17 -3.97 -16.35
N HIS A 340 -5.03 -3.17 -16.99
CA HIS A 340 -4.80 -1.74 -17.15
C HIS A 340 -4.97 -1.04 -15.80
N ARG A 341 -3.87 -0.53 -15.23
CA ARG A 341 -3.81 -0.02 -13.85
C ARG A 341 -5.02 0.82 -13.43
N ALA A 342 -5.35 1.89 -14.16
CA ALA A 342 -6.43 2.79 -13.78
C ALA A 342 -7.81 2.11 -13.78
N SER A 343 -8.12 1.29 -14.79
CA SER A 343 -9.40 0.61 -14.89
C SER A 343 -9.51 -0.56 -13.92
N THR A 344 -8.40 -1.27 -13.66
CA THR A 344 -8.31 -2.29 -12.61
C THR A 344 -8.54 -1.66 -11.23
N ASP A 345 -7.85 -0.57 -10.90
CA ASP A 345 -8.00 0.11 -9.60
C ASP A 345 -9.43 0.62 -9.39
N TRP A 346 -10.03 1.18 -10.45
CA TRP A 346 -11.44 1.57 -10.44
C TRP A 346 -12.38 0.36 -10.27
N ALA A 347 -12.15 -0.74 -10.99
CA ALA A 347 -13.01 -1.91 -10.94
C ALA A 347 -13.06 -2.56 -9.54
N PHE A 348 -11.91 -2.70 -8.88
CA PHE A 348 -11.86 -3.21 -7.50
C PHE A 348 -12.57 -2.30 -6.50
N ARG A 349 -12.38 -0.98 -6.63
CA ARG A 349 -13.06 -0.01 -5.78
C ARG A 349 -14.58 -0.07 -5.98
N LEU A 350 -15.03 -0.12 -7.23
CA LEU A 350 -16.45 -0.22 -7.56
C LEU A 350 -17.06 -1.52 -7.04
N ALA A 351 -16.32 -2.64 -7.15
CA ALA A 351 -16.75 -3.92 -6.60
C ALA A 351 -16.95 -3.84 -5.08
N GLU A 352 -16.03 -3.20 -4.36
CA GLU A 352 -16.10 -3.01 -2.91
C GLU A 352 -17.22 -2.05 -2.47
N GLU A 353 -17.51 -1.01 -3.25
CA GLU A 353 -18.51 0.01 -2.92
C GLU A 353 -19.95 -0.41 -3.27
N VAL A 354 -20.15 -1.19 -4.35
CA VAL A 354 -21.48 -1.41 -4.96
C VAL A 354 -21.96 -2.86 -4.85
N LEU A 355 -21.08 -3.86 -4.97
CA LEU A 355 -21.51 -5.25 -5.00
C LEU A 355 -21.79 -5.77 -3.59
N THR A 356 -22.87 -6.55 -3.44
CA THR A 356 -23.08 -7.31 -2.19
C THR A 356 -22.04 -8.43 -2.10
N GLU A 357 -21.79 -8.97 -0.91
CA GLU A 357 -20.85 -10.08 -0.69
C GLU A 357 -21.08 -11.26 -1.66
N GLU A 358 -22.35 -11.66 -1.85
CA GLU A 358 -22.77 -12.71 -2.80
C GLU A 358 -22.39 -12.41 -4.26
N GLN A 359 -22.39 -11.14 -4.66
CA GLN A 359 -22.11 -10.68 -6.02
C GLN A 359 -20.62 -10.43 -6.25
N ALA A 360 -19.91 -10.00 -5.20
CA ALA A 360 -18.47 -9.79 -5.22
C ALA A 360 -17.70 -11.13 -5.28
N LEU A 361 -18.30 -12.21 -4.76
CA LEU A 361 -17.70 -13.55 -4.77
C LEU A 361 -17.25 -14.01 -6.17
N PRO A 362 -18.13 -14.11 -7.20
CA PRO A 362 -17.71 -14.55 -8.53
C PRO A 362 -16.66 -13.62 -9.17
N PHE A 363 -16.69 -12.32 -8.86
CA PHE A 363 -15.67 -11.36 -9.29
C PHE A 363 -14.29 -11.71 -8.71
N TYR A 364 -14.19 -11.89 -7.40
CA TYR A 364 -12.93 -12.20 -6.74
C TYR A 364 -12.43 -13.63 -7.01
N GLU A 365 -13.29 -14.63 -7.08
CA GLU A 365 -12.92 -16.01 -7.44
C GLU A 365 -12.30 -16.06 -8.84
N THR A 366 -12.97 -15.43 -9.82
CA THR A 366 -12.47 -15.38 -11.20
C THR A 366 -11.14 -14.64 -11.30
N LEU A 367 -10.96 -13.54 -10.57
CA LEU A 367 -9.72 -12.77 -10.60
C LEU A 367 -8.58 -13.43 -9.82
N SER A 368 -8.87 -14.29 -8.84
CA SER A 368 -7.86 -15.01 -8.05
C SER A 368 -7.19 -16.15 -8.83
N THR A 369 -7.86 -16.68 -9.86
CA THR A 369 -7.32 -17.77 -10.69
C THR A 369 -6.47 -17.23 -11.84
N VAL A 370 -5.30 -17.84 -12.06
CA VAL A 370 -4.32 -17.34 -13.04
C VAL A 370 -3.74 -18.50 -13.83
N GLU A 371 -3.64 -18.32 -15.15
CA GLU A 371 -2.95 -19.27 -16.02
C GLU A 371 -1.43 -19.19 -15.85
N GLU A 372 -0.74 -20.30 -16.09
CA GLU A 372 0.73 -20.34 -16.12
C GLU A 372 1.28 -19.28 -17.10
N GLN A 373 2.36 -18.60 -16.71
CA GLN A 373 3.02 -17.55 -17.52
C GLN A 373 2.20 -16.27 -17.71
N ALA A 374 1.30 -15.97 -16.79
CA ALA A 374 0.55 -14.73 -16.81
C ALA A 374 1.48 -13.49 -16.79
N THR A 375 0.97 -12.36 -17.28
CA THR A 375 1.70 -11.09 -17.22
C THR A 375 1.82 -10.61 -15.77
N GLY A 376 2.86 -9.84 -15.44
CA GLY A 376 3.04 -9.30 -14.07
C GLY A 376 1.81 -8.54 -13.55
N ARG A 377 1.14 -7.78 -14.41
CA ARG A 377 -0.11 -7.07 -14.08
C ARG A 377 -1.24 -8.02 -13.70
N ARG A 378 -1.38 -9.14 -14.41
CA ARG A 378 -2.40 -10.15 -14.09
C ARG A 378 -2.12 -10.84 -12.75
N LYS A 379 -0.84 -11.04 -12.41
CA LYS A 379 -0.41 -11.57 -11.11
C LYS A 379 -0.74 -10.61 -9.97
N GLU A 380 -0.51 -9.31 -10.15
CA GLU A 380 -0.91 -8.27 -9.18
C GLU A 380 -2.42 -8.27 -8.93
N VAL A 381 -3.23 -8.39 -10.00
CA VAL A 381 -4.69 -8.51 -9.90
C VAL A 381 -5.10 -9.74 -9.09
N ALA A 382 -4.44 -10.87 -9.30
CA ALA A 382 -4.77 -12.11 -8.60
C ALA A 382 -4.41 -12.07 -7.13
N ILE A 383 -3.25 -11.53 -6.78
CA ILE A 383 -2.86 -11.32 -5.38
C ILE A 383 -3.93 -10.45 -4.69
N ARG A 384 -4.29 -9.31 -5.29
CA ARG A 384 -5.30 -8.41 -4.71
C ARG A 384 -6.67 -9.07 -4.58
N ALA A 385 -7.11 -9.80 -5.61
CA ALA A 385 -8.38 -10.52 -5.59
C ALA A 385 -8.40 -11.60 -4.50
N PHE A 386 -7.32 -12.35 -4.35
CA PHE A 386 -7.25 -13.41 -3.36
C PHE A 386 -7.21 -12.87 -1.93
N THR A 387 -6.48 -11.78 -1.69
CA THR A 387 -6.50 -11.08 -0.39
C THR A 387 -7.92 -10.67 -0.01
N ARG A 388 -8.69 -10.10 -0.95
CA ARG A 388 -10.10 -9.77 -0.71
C ARG A 388 -11.00 -10.99 -0.56
N LEU A 389 -10.72 -12.06 -1.28
CA LEU A 389 -11.49 -13.30 -1.19
C LEU A 389 -11.33 -13.97 0.18
N ILE A 390 -10.13 -13.95 0.77
CA ILE A 390 -9.91 -14.48 2.14
C ILE A 390 -10.76 -13.72 3.15
N GLU A 391 -10.81 -12.39 3.06
CA GLU A 391 -11.62 -11.54 3.95
C GLU A 391 -13.13 -11.78 3.80
N LEU A 392 -13.58 -12.03 2.56
CA LEU A 392 -14.99 -12.13 2.19
C LEU A 392 -15.58 -13.55 2.34
N ALA A 393 -14.86 -14.55 1.82
CA ALA A 393 -15.31 -15.93 1.69
C ALA A 393 -14.09 -16.87 1.81
N PRO A 394 -13.55 -17.06 3.02
CA PRO A 394 -12.30 -17.78 3.25
C PRO A 394 -12.36 -19.22 2.71
N GLU A 395 -13.49 -19.92 2.88
CA GLU A 395 -13.67 -21.27 2.36
C GLU A 395 -13.46 -21.37 0.84
N SER A 396 -13.98 -20.41 0.06
CA SER A 396 -13.72 -20.34 -1.39
C SER A 396 -12.25 -20.12 -1.69
N ALA A 397 -11.57 -19.26 -0.93
CA ALA A 397 -10.13 -19.03 -1.09
C ALA A 397 -9.33 -20.33 -0.83
N TRP A 398 -9.71 -21.11 0.18
CA TRP A 398 -9.05 -22.36 0.53
C TRP A 398 -9.26 -23.44 -0.52
N VAL A 399 -10.46 -23.56 -1.08
CA VAL A 399 -10.72 -24.46 -2.22
C VAL A 399 -9.82 -24.12 -3.41
N ILE A 400 -9.68 -22.83 -3.75
CA ILE A 400 -8.78 -22.40 -4.84
C ILE A 400 -7.31 -22.75 -4.54
N LEU A 401 -6.89 -22.67 -3.28
CA LEU A 401 -5.54 -23.03 -2.85
C LEU A 401 -5.30 -24.55 -2.91
N GLU A 402 -6.28 -25.36 -2.51
CA GLU A 402 -6.23 -26.82 -2.56
C GLU A 402 -6.23 -27.36 -4.00
N ASP A 403 -6.99 -26.70 -4.89
CA ASP A 403 -7.06 -27.06 -6.32
C ASP A 403 -5.83 -26.57 -7.11
N ALA A 404 -5.05 -25.64 -6.57
CA ALA A 404 -3.83 -25.17 -7.20
C ALA A 404 -2.81 -26.32 -7.27
N LYS A 405 -2.21 -26.52 -8.45
CA LYS A 405 -1.17 -27.54 -8.63
C LYS A 405 0.02 -27.24 -7.71
N ASP A 406 0.56 -28.28 -7.08
CA ASP A 406 1.81 -28.19 -6.32
C ASP A 406 2.90 -27.49 -7.16
N ASP A 407 3.57 -26.52 -6.57
CA ASP A 407 4.65 -25.70 -7.15
C ASP A 407 4.23 -24.84 -8.36
N SER A 408 2.93 -24.65 -8.57
CA SER A 408 2.44 -23.75 -9.62
C SER A 408 2.65 -22.28 -9.28
N GLU A 409 2.70 -21.46 -10.35
CA GLU A 409 2.68 -20.01 -10.21
C GLU A 409 1.45 -19.53 -9.44
N GLN A 410 0.30 -20.18 -9.64
CA GLN A 410 -0.91 -19.89 -8.88
C GLN A 410 -0.67 -20.09 -7.38
N GLN A 411 -0.21 -21.27 -6.95
CA GLN A 411 0.05 -21.55 -5.54
C GLN A 411 1.02 -20.53 -4.91
N GLU A 412 2.07 -20.13 -5.62
CA GLU A 412 2.99 -19.09 -5.15
C GLU A 412 2.30 -17.74 -4.92
N LEU A 413 1.42 -17.31 -5.84
CA LEU A 413 0.71 -16.04 -5.74
C LEU A 413 -0.30 -16.04 -4.59
N LEU A 414 -1.00 -17.15 -4.39
CA LEU A 414 -1.95 -17.31 -3.28
C LEU A 414 -1.21 -17.23 -1.93
N LEU A 415 -0.07 -17.90 -1.80
CA LEU A 415 0.78 -17.83 -0.60
C LEU A 415 1.37 -16.43 -0.37
N LEU A 416 1.72 -15.71 -1.45
CA LEU A 416 2.14 -14.31 -1.35
C LEU A 416 1.02 -13.40 -0.84
N ALA A 417 -0.22 -13.61 -1.30
CA ALA A 417 -1.39 -12.88 -0.82
C ALA A 417 -1.67 -13.19 0.66
N MET A 418 -1.58 -14.45 1.08
CA MET A 418 -1.71 -14.84 2.49
C MET A 418 -0.65 -14.18 3.39
N LEU A 419 0.58 -14.00 2.90
CA LEU A 419 1.63 -13.29 3.65
C LEU A 419 1.33 -11.80 3.87
N GLN A 420 0.40 -11.20 3.12
CA GLN A 420 -0.04 -9.82 3.35
C GLN A 420 -1.06 -9.72 4.49
N LEU A 421 -1.67 -10.84 4.87
CA LEU A 421 -2.66 -10.93 5.94
C LEU A 421 -1.99 -11.38 7.26
N ALA A 422 -2.57 -10.92 8.36
CA ALA A 422 -2.27 -11.40 9.70
C ALA A 422 -3.46 -12.22 10.20
N ASP A 423 -3.70 -13.34 9.51
CA ASP A 423 -4.83 -14.24 9.72
C ASP A 423 -4.31 -15.62 10.17
N ASP A 424 -4.83 -16.10 11.30
CA ASP A 424 -4.47 -17.40 11.87
C ASP A 424 -4.97 -18.56 11.00
N ASP A 425 -6.11 -18.38 10.31
CA ASP A 425 -6.67 -19.40 9.42
C ASP A 425 -5.76 -19.60 8.20
N ALA A 426 -5.24 -18.52 7.61
CA ALA A 426 -4.24 -18.59 6.56
C ALA A 426 -2.99 -19.37 7.00
N ILE A 427 -2.55 -19.23 8.26
CA ILE A 427 -1.43 -20.00 8.80
C ILE A 427 -1.81 -21.48 8.91
N GLU A 428 -3.01 -21.81 9.39
CA GLU A 428 -3.49 -23.19 9.47
C GLU A 428 -3.51 -23.84 8.08
N GLN A 429 -4.06 -23.18 7.07
CA GLN A 429 -4.12 -23.72 5.71
C GLN A 429 -2.72 -23.93 5.13
N ALA A 430 -1.78 -23.02 5.39
CA ALA A 430 -0.39 -23.20 4.97
C ALA A 430 0.28 -24.46 5.60
N THR A 431 -0.15 -24.89 6.79
CA THR A 431 0.37 -26.13 7.40
C THR A 431 -0.11 -27.41 6.72
N LYS A 432 -1.25 -27.36 6.02
CA LYS A 432 -1.84 -28.51 5.31
C LYS A 432 -1.14 -28.79 3.99
N LEU A 433 -0.45 -27.79 3.43
CA LEU A 433 0.29 -27.92 2.18
C LEU A 433 1.45 -28.89 2.30
N ARG A 434 1.57 -29.75 1.28
CA ARG A 434 2.64 -30.73 1.20
C ARG A 434 3.93 -30.07 0.75
N ARG A 435 4.88 -29.92 1.67
CA ARG A 435 6.21 -29.39 1.38
C ARG A 435 7.18 -30.50 0.99
N ILE A 436 7.58 -30.57 -0.28
CA ILE A 436 8.40 -31.67 -0.83
C ILE A 436 9.86 -31.25 -1.04
N GLY A 437 10.17 -29.94 -1.07
CA GLY A 437 11.50 -29.44 -1.41
C GLY A 437 11.82 -28.02 -0.93
N VAL A 438 12.53 -27.29 -1.79
CA VAL A 438 13.07 -25.93 -1.57
C VAL A 438 12.60 -24.96 -2.66
N ASN A 439 11.48 -25.29 -3.30
CA ASN A 439 10.84 -24.39 -4.26
C ASN A 439 10.27 -23.15 -3.52
N LYS A 440 9.82 -22.17 -4.29
CA LYS A 440 9.39 -20.90 -3.74
C LYS A 440 8.05 -21.03 -2.98
N ALA A 441 7.14 -21.90 -3.40
CA ALA A 441 5.90 -22.18 -2.67
C ALA A 441 6.19 -22.72 -1.25
N ASP A 442 7.08 -23.70 -1.13
CA ASP A 442 7.52 -24.28 0.15
C ASP A 442 8.14 -23.24 1.08
N VAL A 443 8.94 -22.34 0.51
CA VAL A 443 9.56 -21.23 1.24
C VAL A 443 8.51 -20.25 1.77
N LEU A 444 7.52 -19.88 0.95
CA LEU A 444 6.42 -18.98 1.35
C LEU A 444 5.53 -19.62 2.42
N ALA A 445 5.18 -20.91 2.25
CA ALA A 445 4.43 -21.67 3.24
C ALA A 445 5.19 -21.75 4.57
N LEU A 446 6.50 -22.03 4.55
CA LEU A 446 7.32 -22.02 5.77
C LEU A 446 7.35 -20.64 6.44
N LEU A 447 7.38 -19.54 5.67
CA LEU A 447 7.30 -18.20 6.25
C LEU A 447 5.98 -17.94 6.97
N LEU A 448 4.85 -18.36 6.39
CA LEU A 448 3.53 -18.30 7.04
C LEU A 448 3.53 -19.10 8.35
N ILE A 449 3.96 -20.35 8.30
CA ILE A 449 4.03 -21.23 9.48
C ILE A 449 4.94 -20.62 10.56
N ALA A 450 6.05 -19.99 10.16
CA ALA A 450 6.98 -19.35 11.07
C ALA A 450 6.40 -18.15 11.82
N ARG A 451 5.31 -17.53 11.35
CA ARG A 451 4.58 -16.46 12.06
C ARG A 451 3.76 -16.95 13.26
N SER A 452 3.36 -18.21 13.28
CA SER A 452 2.56 -18.80 14.37
C SER A 452 3.25 -18.70 15.74
N SER A 453 2.53 -19.04 16.82
CA SER A 453 3.16 -19.28 18.12
C SER A 453 3.73 -20.71 18.25
N SER A 454 3.27 -21.64 17.42
CA SER A 454 3.62 -23.07 17.47
C SER A 454 5.11 -23.33 17.21
N PRO A 455 5.76 -24.26 17.94
CA PRO A 455 7.16 -24.58 17.71
C PRO A 455 7.40 -25.14 16.30
N LEU A 456 8.41 -24.61 15.60
CA LEU A 456 8.84 -25.15 14.31
C LEU A 456 9.58 -26.47 14.52
N GLN A 457 9.37 -27.43 13.60
CA GLN A 457 10.16 -28.65 13.55
C GLN A 457 11.64 -28.34 13.28
N LYS A 458 12.55 -29.22 13.71
CA LYS A 458 14.00 -28.98 13.57
C LYS A 458 14.42 -28.72 12.12
N ASN A 459 13.85 -29.44 11.16
CA ASN A 459 14.13 -29.24 9.73
C ASN A 459 13.62 -27.86 9.27
N ASP A 460 12.43 -27.45 9.69
CA ASP A 460 11.86 -26.14 9.37
C ASP A 460 12.68 -24.99 9.96
N GLN A 461 13.19 -25.13 11.18
CA GLN A 461 14.14 -24.17 11.77
C GLN A 461 15.42 -24.09 10.94
N GLU A 462 15.91 -25.24 10.46
CA GLU A 462 17.11 -25.32 9.65
C GLU A 462 16.93 -24.57 8.32
N TYR A 463 15.82 -24.85 7.62
CA TYR A 463 15.46 -24.21 6.35
C TYR A 463 15.15 -22.73 6.50
N LEU A 464 14.44 -22.32 7.54
CA LEU A 464 14.19 -20.90 7.83
C LEU A 464 15.50 -20.13 8.01
N GLY A 465 16.51 -20.74 8.65
CA GLY A 465 17.84 -20.16 8.76
C GLY A 465 18.58 -20.05 7.42
N ILE A 466 18.32 -20.94 6.45
CA ILE A 466 18.86 -20.86 5.09
C ILE A 466 18.19 -19.71 4.33
N ILE A 467 16.88 -19.58 4.43
CA ILE A 467 16.10 -18.49 3.81
C ILE A 467 16.56 -17.15 4.38
N ALA A 468 16.69 -17.04 5.70
CA ALA A 468 17.22 -15.86 6.38
C ALA A 468 18.66 -15.48 5.95
N ALA A 469 19.43 -16.44 5.42
CA ALA A 469 20.77 -16.22 4.89
C ALA A 469 20.79 -15.94 3.37
N GLY A 470 19.63 -15.82 2.72
CA GLY A 470 19.51 -15.54 1.28
C GLY A 470 19.43 -16.77 0.37
N GLY A 471 19.27 -17.98 0.93
CA GLY A 471 19.22 -19.23 0.16
C GLY A 471 17.85 -19.57 -0.42
N GLY A 472 16.82 -18.77 -0.14
CA GLY A 472 15.42 -19.05 -0.52
C GLY A 472 14.98 -18.51 -1.89
N HIS A 473 15.86 -17.80 -2.62
CA HIS A 473 15.53 -17.11 -3.87
C HIS A 473 14.32 -16.16 -3.74
N LEU A 474 14.18 -15.52 -2.57
CA LEU A 474 13.14 -14.53 -2.32
C LEU A 474 13.66 -13.11 -2.54
N GLY A 475 12.74 -12.15 -2.64
CA GLY A 475 13.11 -10.75 -2.58
C GLY A 475 13.65 -10.36 -1.19
N PRO A 476 14.53 -9.34 -1.09
CA PRO A 476 15.17 -8.97 0.18
C PRO A 476 14.21 -8.64 1.33
N ALA A 477 13.01 -8.13 0.99
CA ALA A 477 11.94 -7.85 1.95
C ALA A 477 11.48 -9.13 2.70
N LEU A 478 11.25 -10.22 1.98
CA LEU A 478 10.84 -11.50 2.58
C LEU A 478 12.00 -12.19 3.30
N GLU A 479 13.23 -12.05 2.80
CA GLU A 479 14.42 -12.52 3.51
C GLU A 479 14.61 -11.79 4.85
N THR A 480 14.30 -10.49 4.90
CA THR A 480 14.33 -9.71 6.14
C THR A 480 13.28 -10.23 7.13
N GLN A 481 12.05 -10.51 6.66
CA GLN A 481 11.03 -11.15 7.49
C GLN A 481 11.52 -12.52 8.02
N ALA A 482 12.09 -13.35 7.14
CA ALA A 482 12.66 -14.64 7.49
C ALA A 482 13.75 -14.53 8.56
N ALA A 483 14.62 -13.52 8.45
CA ALA A 483 15.68 -13.26 9.41
C ALA A 483 15.15 -12.92 10.81
N TRP A 484 14.13 -12.06 10.90
CA TRP A 484 13.45 -11.77 12.16
C TRP A 484 12.82 -13.03 12.76
N LEU A 485 11.99 -13.73 11.97
CA LEU A 485 11.29 -14.92 12.42
C LEU A 485 12.29 -15.99 12.87
N TYR A 486 13.35 -16.24 12.11
CA TYR A 486 14.41 -17.18 12.49
C TYR A 486 15.04 -16.83 13.85
N LEU A 487 15.48 -15.58 14.03
CA LEU A 487 16.13 -15.16 15.26
C LEU A 487 15.18 -15.24 16.46
N LYS A 488 13.91 -14.87 16.28
CA LYS A 488 12.87 -15.04 17.30
C LYS A 488 12.66 -16.50 17.68
N ARG A 489 12.51 -17.39 16.69
CA ARG A 489 12.30 -18.83 16.91
C ARG A 489 13.50 -19.52 17.57
N MET A 490 14.69 -18.99 17.38
CA MET A 490 15.90 -19.45 18.05
C MET A 490 16.11 -18.87 19.46
N GLY A 491 15.18 -18.04 19.96
CA GLY A 491 15.33 -17.36 21.26
C GLY A 491 16.42 -16.27 21.26
N LEU A 492 16.75 -15.73 20.08
CA LEU A 492 17.81 -14.73 19.87
C LEU A 492 17.24 -13.34 19.54
N ALA A 493 15.98 -13.07 19.87
CA ALA A 493 15.34 -11.78 19.63
C ALA A 493 16.09 -10.63 20.32
N ASP A 494 16.48 -10.78 21.59
CA ASP A 494 17.25 -9.75 22.31
C ASP A 494 18.61 -9.48 21.68
N LYS A 495 19.27 -10.53 21.17
CA LYS A 495 20.54 -10.41 20.44
C LYS A 495 20.34 -9.68 19.11
N ALA A 496 19.22 -9.92 18.43
CA ALA A 496 18.84 -9.22 17.22
C ALA A 496 18.64 -7.72 17.51
N LEU A 497 17.83 -7.40 18.52
CA LEU A 497 17.59 -6.03 18.96
C LEU A 497 18.88 -5.28 19.29
N ALA A 498 19.80 -5.91 20.04
CA ALA A 498 21.09 -5.32 20.38
C ALA A 498 21.99 -5.10 19.17
N ALA A 499 21.96 -6.00 18.17
CA ALA A 499 22.80 -5.90 16.98
C ALA A 499 22.41 -4.74 16.05
N VAL A 500 21.15 -4.27 16.14
CA VAL A 500 20.67 -3.15 15.32
C VAL A 500 20.71 -1.81 16.09
N SER A 501 21.04 -1.83 17.39
CA SER A 501 21.17 -0.63 18.24
C SER A 501 22.47 0.15 18.06
N THR A 502 23.45 -0.39 17.33
CA THR A 502 24.75 0.27 17.10
C THR A 502 24.71 1.14 15.84
N PRO A 503 24.93 2.46 15.95
CA PRO A 503 25.02 3.36 14.81
C PRO A 503 26.26 3.12 13.94
#